data_AF-A0A151PFB0-F1
#
_entry.id   AF-A0A151PFB0-F1
#
_cell.length_a   1.000
_cell.length_b   1.000
_cell.length_c   1.000
_cell.angle_alpha   90.00
_cell.angle_beta   90.00
_cell.angle_gamma   90.00
#
_symmetry.space_group_name_H-M   'P 1'
#
loop_
_entity.id
_entity.type
_entity.pdbx_description
1 polymer ?
#
loop_
_entity_poly.entity_id
_entity_poly.type
_entity_poly.pdbx_seq_one_letter_code
_entity_poly.pdbx_strand_id
1 'polypeptide(L)'
;MPRMTKDDDPEAYIEAFEWTATQMGLDQSQWGQQLGALVIDEAQAAYRALSREEAQDYEAIKAAILYRLEISPESYQQAFQARKPREGK
;
A
#
# COMPACT_ATOMS: atom_id res chain seq x y z
N MET A 1 -15.69 2.12 3.16
CA MET A 1 -14.73 3.18 2.80
C MET A 1 -15.04 3.63 1.38
N PRO A 2 -15.29 4.92 1.12
CA PRO A 2 -15.47 5.43 -0.25
C PRO A 2 -14.18 5.29 -1.06
N ARG A 3 -14.28 5.29 -2.39
CA ARG A 3 -13.11 5.27 -3.29
C ARG A 3 -12.29 6.56 -3.12
N MET A 4 -10.96 6.44 -3.20
CA MET A 4 -10.06 7.59 -3.16
C MET A 4 -10.37 8.54 -4.32
N THR A 5 -10.24 9.84 -4.07
CA THR A 5 -10.33 10.91 -5.05
C THR A 5 -8.97 11.58 -5.22
N LYS A 6 -8.82 12.31 -6.33
CA LYS A 6 -7.59 13.05 -6.67
C LYS A 6 -7.32 14.25 -5.77
N ASP A 7 -8.29 14.63 -4.95
CA ASP A 7 -8.20 15.71 -3.97
C ASP A 7 -7.92 15.17 -2.55
N ASP A 8 -7.93 13.84 -2.35
CA ASP A 8 -7.63 13.22 -1.06
C ASP A 8 -6.13 13.12 -0.82
N ASP A 9 -5.72 13.35 0.44
CA ASP A 9 -4.37 13.05 0.88
C ASP A 9 -4.16 11.51 0.94
N PRO A 10 -3.16 10.96 0.24
CA PRO A 10 -2.93 9.52 0.19
C PRO A 10 -2.57 8.88 1.52
N GLU A 11 -1.80 9.57 2.36
CA GLU A 11 -1.37 9.05 3.67
C GLU A 11 -2.57 8.97 4.61
N ALA A 12 -3.32 10.07 4.73
CA ALA A 12 -4.54 10.14 5.53
C ALA A 12 -5.62 9.15 5.03
N TYR A 13 -5.72 8.96 3.71
CA TYR A 13 -6.64 7.98 3.14
C TYR A 13 -6.26 6.54 3.52
N ILE A 14 -4.97 6.19 3.44
CA ILE A 14 -4.47 4.87 3.85
C ILE A 14 -4.67 4.67 5.36
N GLU A 15 -4.36 5.65 6.20
CA GLU A 15 -4.61 5.54 7.66
C GLU A 15 -6.10 5.33 7.98
N ALA A 16 -6.99 6.08 7.32
CA ALA A 16 -8.43 5.91 7.49
C ALA A 16 -8.93 4.53 7.01
N PHE A 17 -8.30 3.98 5.97
CA PHE A 17 -8.53 2.62 5.51
C PHE A 17 -8.10 1.59 6.56
N GLU A 18 -6.89 1.70 7.11
CA GLU A 18 -6.34 0.79 8.14
C GLU A 18 -7.20 0.79 9.41
N TRP A 19 -7.61 1.98 9.86
CA TRP A 19 -8.53 2.12 10.98
C TRP A 19 -9.85 1.40 10.70
N THR A 20 -10.44 1.62 9.53
CA THR A 20 -11.71 0.98 9.14
C THR A 20 -11.57 -0.54 9.06
N ALA A 21 -10.50 -1.04 8.45
CA ALA A 21 -10.26 -2.47 8.29
C ALA A 21 -10.03 -3.17 9.64
N THR A 22 -9.32 -2.52 10.55
CA THR A 22 -9.14 -2.97 11.93
C THR A 22 -10.47 -3.04 12.68
N GLN A 23 -11.29 -2.00 12.59
CA GLN A 23 -12.61 -1.95 13.22
C GLN A 23 -13.57 -3.02 12.68
N MET A 24 -13.40 -3.39 11.40
CA MET A 24 -14.18 -4.45 10.75
C MET A 24 -13.62 -5.86 11.01
N GLY A 25 -12.45 -5.97 11.67
CA GLY A 25 -11.80 -7.26 11.91
C GLY A 25 -11.34 -7.96 10.64
N LEU A 26 -11.01 -7.21 9.58
CA LEU A 26 -10.53 -7.77 8.31
C LEU A 26 -9.14 -8.36 8.47
N ASP A 27 -8.91 -9.51 7.85
CA ASP A 27 -7.59 -10.13 7.80
C ASP A 27 -6.64 -9.30 6.93
N GLN A 28 -5.41 -9.06 7.40
CA GLN A 28 -4.43 -8.23 6.69
C GLN A 28 -4.10 -8.74 5.28
N SER A 29 -4.23 -10.04 5.01
CA SER A 29 -4.06 -10.58 3.65
C SER A 29 -5.10 -10.05 2.66
N GLN A 30 -6.27 -9.62 3.15
CA GLN A 30 -7.34 -9.05 2.34
C GLN A 30 -7.17 -7.54 2.12
N TRP A 31 -6.41 -6.87 2.98
CA TRP A 31 -6.27 -5.41 2.96
C TRP A 31 -5.68 -4.94 1.64
N GLY A 32 -4.66 -5.64 1.12
CA GLY A 32 -4.01 -5.29 -0.13
C GLY A 32 -4.95 -5.31 -1.33
N GLN A 33 -5.76 -6.35 -1.47
CA GLN A 33 -6.75 -6.46 -2.54
C GLN A 33 -7.83 -5.38 -2.43
N GLN A 34 -8.26 -5.09 -1.20
CA GLN A 34 -9.32 -4.11 -0.96
C GLN A 34 -8.83 -2.68 -1.19
N LEU A 35 -7.60 -2.36 -0.75
CA LEU A 35 -6.97 -1.07 -1.01
C LEU A 35 -6.74 -0.86 -2.51
N GLY A 36 -6.25 -1.87 -3.24
CA GLY A 36 -6.05 -1.81 -4.70
C GLY A 36 -7.32 -1.50 -5.50
N ALA A 37 -8.50 -1.90 -5.00
CA ALA A 37 -9.79 -1.57 -5.61
C ALA A 37 -10.26 -0.13 -5.30
N LEU A 38 -9.81 0.42 -4.18
CA LEU A 38 -10.23 1.72 -3.65
C LEU A 38 -9.34 2.88 -4.12
N VAL A 39 -8.08 2.63 -4.44
CA VAL A 39 -7.18 3.64 -4.98
C VAL A 39 -7.45 3.95 -6.46
N ILE A 40 -7.04 5.13 -6.91
CA ILE A 40 -7.22 5.62 -8.29
C ILE A 40 -5.91 6.14 -8.90
N ASP A 41 -5.94 6.43 -10.20
CA ASP A 41 -4.86 7.10 -10.95
C ASP A 41 -3.46 6.54 -10.66
N GLU A 42 -2.55 7.38 -10.16
CA GLU A 42 -1.15 7.01 -9.89
C GLU A 42 -1.00 5.96 -8.80
N ALA A 43 -1.84 6.00 -7.76
CA ALA A 43 -1.89 4.96 -6.73
C ALA A 43 -2.32 3.60 -7.33
N GLN A 44 -3.30 3.61 -8.24
CA GLN A 44 -3.72 2.40 -8.94
C GLN A 44 -2.65 1.90 -9.93
N ALA A 45 -1.92 2.81 -10.58
CA ALA A 45 -0.79 2.45 -11.43
C ALA A 45 0.35 1.81 -10.62
N ALA A 46 0.63 2.31 -9.42
CA ALA A 46 1.61 1.73 -8.50
C ALA A 46 1.21 0.32 -8.08
N TYR A 47 -0.04 0.12 -7.67
CA TYR A 47 -0.57 -1.20 -7.33
C TYR A 47 -0.44 -2.19 -8.48
N ARG A 48 -0.75 -1.76 -9.72
CA ARG A 48 -0.65 -2.62 -10.91
C ARG A 48 0.79 -2.94 -11.33
N ALA A 49 1.76 -2.15 -10.89
CA ALA A 49 3.17 -2.38 -11.17
C ALA A 49 3.81 -3.44 -10.24
N LEU A 50 3.12 -3.82 -9.16
CA LEU A 50 3.59 -4.82 -8.21
C LEU A 50 3.57 -6.23 -8.81
N SER A 51 4.56 -7.03 -8.42
CA SER A 51 4.58 -8.46 -8.71
C SER A 51 3.45 -9.18 -7.97
N ARG A 52 3.09 -10.40 -8.40
CA ARG A 52 2.02 -11.18 -7.77
C ARG A 52 2.28 -11.47 -6.29
N GLU A 53 3.55 -11.63 -5.91
CA GLU A 53 3.99 -11.85 -4.53
C GLU A 53 3.88 -10.56 -3.70
N GLU A 54 4.28 -9.42 -4.27
CA GLU A 54 4.18 -8.11 -3.60
C GLU A 54 2.72 -7.67 -3.45
N ALA A 55 1.86 -8.00 -4.41
CA ALA A 55 0.42 -7.73 -4.33
C ALA A 55 -0.33 -8.59 -3.29
N GLN A 56 0.36 -9.52 -2.61
CA GLN A 56 -0.16 -10.28 -1.45
C GLN A 56 0.29 -9.67 -0.12
N ASP A 57 1.33 -8.84 -0.11
CA ASP A 57 1.84 -8.17 1.07
C ASP A 57 1.28 -6.75 1.11
N TYR A 58 0.39 -6.50 2.07
CA TYR A 58 -0.22 -5.19 2.28
C TYR A 58 0.84 -4.09 2.49
N GLU A 59 1.92 -4.38 3.22
CA GLU A 59 2.99 -3.41 3.45
C GLU A 59 3.69 -3.07 2.13
N ALA A 60 3.94 -4.08 1.28
CA ALA A 60 4.51 -3.84 -0.06
C ALA A 60 3.56 -3.04 -0.97
N ILE A 61 2.25 -3.15 -0.78
CA ILE A 61 1.28 -2.34 -1.52
C ILE A 61 1.29 -0.89 -1.03
N LYS A 62 1.21 -0.69 0.30
CA LYS A 62 1.30 0.63 0.93
C LYS A 62 2.58 1.36 0.51
N ALA A 63 3.71 0.63 0.48
CA ALA A 63 4.99 1.08 -0.05
C ALA A 63 4.89 1.79 -1.38
N ALA A 64 4.39 1.04 -2.36
CA ALA A 64 4.50 1.39 -3.76
C ALA A 64 3.57 2.54 -4.06
N ILE A 65 2.39 2.55 -3.43
CA ILE A 65 1.43 3.65 -3.53
C ILE A 65 2.04 4.94 -2.98
N LEU A 66 2.57 4.94 -1.75
CA LEU A 66 3.16 6.13 -1.15
C LEU A 66 4.40 6.62 -1.90
N TYR A 67 5.24 5.68 -2.38
CA TYR A 67 6.41 6.01 -3.19
C TYR A 67 6.03 6.67 -4.53
N ARG A 68 5.02 6.13 -5.21
CA ARG A 68 4.57 6.65 -6.51
C ARG A 68 3.97 8.04 -6.42
N LEU A 69 3.32 8.36 -5.30
CA LEU A 69 2.69 9.65 -5.04
C LEU A 69 3.68 10.69 -4.50
N GLU A 70 4.97 10.36 -4.45
CA GLU A 70 6.08 11.24 -4.03
C GLU A 70 5.95 11.79 -2.60
N ILE A 71 5.10 11.19 -1.76
CA ILE A 71 4.76 11.73 -0.43
C ILE A 71 5.88 11.58 0.61
N SER A 72 6.79 10.62 0.44
CA SER A 72 8.12 10.65 1.08
C SER A 72 8.99 9.48 0.62
N PRO A 73 10.02 9.71 -0.22
CA PRO A 73 10.96 8.67 -0.61
C PRO A 73 11.91 8.24 0.53
N GLU A 74 12.13 9.09 1.55
CA GLU A 74 13.16 8.86 2.58
C GLU A 74 12.75 7.82 3.64
N SER A 75 11.51 7.86 4.13
CA SER A 75 11.06 6.96 5.21
C SER A 75 10.80 5.53 4.74
N TYR A 76 10.39 5.34 3.48
CA TYR A 76 9.97 4.03 2.99
C TYR A 76 11.11 3.18 2.41
N GLN A 77 12.11 3.79 1.77
CA GLN A 77 13.25 3.07 1.19
C GLN A 77 14.05 2.28 2.25
N GLN A 78 14.17 2.79 3.48
CA GLN A 78 14.83 2.07 4.57
C GLN A 78 14.04 0.85 5.04
N ALA A 79 12.70 0.91 5.05
CA ALA A 79 11.84 -0.21 5.44
C ALA A 79 11.86 -1.35 4.41
N PHE A 80 11.92 -1.01 3.11
CA PHE A 80 11.95 -2.00 2.04
C PHE A 80 13.35 -2.65 1.88
N GLN A 81 14.44 -1.89 2.11
CA GLN A 81 15.81 -2.43 2.10
C GLN A 81 16.08 -3.40 3.27
N ALA A 82 15.42 -3.22 4.42
CA ALA A 82 15.57 -4.09 5.59
C ALA A 82 14.88 -5.46 5.43
N ARG A 83 14.00 -5.62 4.43
CA ARG A 83 13.24 -6.85 4.14
C ARG A 83 13.84 -7.73 3.04
N LYS A 84 15.10 -7.54 2.65
CA LYS A 84 15.78 -8.57 1.83
C LYS A 84 15.98 -9.82 2.70
N PRO A 85 15.36 -10.98 2.38
CA PRO A 85 15.88 -12.23 2.90
C PRO A 85 17.32 -12.34 2.38
N ARG A 86 18.25 -12.64 3.28
CA ARG A 86 19.52 -13.23 2.88
C ARG A 86 19.16 -14.52 2.13
N GLU A 87 19.14 -14.47 0.80
CA GLU A 87 19.21 -15.68 0.00
C GLU A 87 20.52 -16.36 0.36
N GLY A 88 20.43 -17.36 1.22
CA GLY A 88 21.50 -18.30 1.43
C GLY A 88 21.63 -19.16 0.19
N LYS A 89 22.79 -19.09 -0.45
CA LYS A 89 23.60 -20.25 -0.87
C LYS A 89 25.00 -19.79 -1.25
#